data_AF-A0A7J4MW72-F1
#
_entry.id   AF-A0A7J4MW72-F1
#
_cell.length_a   1.000
_cell.length_b   1.000
_cell.length_c   1.000
_cell.angle_alpha   90.00
_cell.angle_beta   90.00
_cell.angle_gamma   90.00
#
_symmetry.space_group_name_H-M   'P 1'
#
loop_
_entity.id
_entity.type
_entity.pdbx_description
1 polymer ?
#
loop_
_entity_poly.entity_id
_entity_poly.type
_entity_poly.pdbx_seq_one_letter_code
_entity_poly.pdbx_strand_id
1 'polypeptide(L)' 'QSIISKGADLVISGHKHVPHVWRLENTFFVTAGTVSSLKLRGKDINSYNTYYIDEDSMRIVLNQVQGESIELASCSL' A
#
# COMPACT_ATOMS: atom_id res chain seq x y z
N GLN A 1 6.90 -21.19 -8.65
CA GLN A 1 7.42 -19.91 -9.20
C GLN A 1 6.83 -18.78 -8.37
N SER A 2 7.59 -17.75 -8.03
CA SER A 2 7.11 -16.62 -7.20
C SER A 2 6.53 -15.50 -8.05
N ILE A 3 5.69 -14.63 -7.48
CA ILE A 3 5.16 -13.44 -8.18
C ILE A 3 6.28 -12.48 -8.61
N ILE A 4 7.34 -12.41 -7.81
CA ILE A 4 8.54 -11.62 -8.07
C ILE A 4 9.27 -12.17 -9.31
N SER A 5 9.43 -13.49 -9.41
CA SER A 5 10.03 -14.14 -10.58
C SER A 5 9.23 -13.98 -11.88
N LYS A 6 8.01 -13.42 -11.80
CA LYS A 6 7.15 -13.10 -12.95
C LYS A 6 7.15 -11.60 -13.30
N GLY A 7 7.96 -10.79 -12.63
CA GLY A 7 8.13 -9.37 -12.96
C GLY A 7 6.95 -8.49 -12.52
N ALA A 8 6.30 -8.81 -11.40
CA ALA A 8 5.33 -7.89 -10.82
C ALA A 8 6.04 -6.77 -10.04
N ASP A 9 5.81 -5.51 -10.41
CA ASP A 9 6.38 -4.36 -9.69
C ASP A 9 5.54 -3.95 -8.47
N LEU A 10 4.24 -4.27 -8.49
CA LEU A 10 3.29 -3.92 -7.44
C LEU A 10 2.33 -5.08 -7.13
N VAL A 11 2.24 -5.44 -5.86
CA VAL A 11 1.32 -6.43 -5.31
C VAL A 11 0.42 -5.75 -4.26
N ILE A 12 -0.87 -5.67 -4.58
CA ILE A 12 -1.89 -5.12 -3.68
C ILE A 12 -2.55 -6.28 -2.94
N SER A 13 -2.59 -6.20 -1.61
CA SER A 13 -3.13 -7.25 -0.75
C SER A 13 -4.05 -6.69 0.34
N GLY A 14 -4.92 -7.55 0.87
CA GLY A 14 -5.83 -7.24 1.97
C GLY A 14 -5.67 -8.21 3.12
N HIS A 15 -6.79 -8.64 3.73
CA HIS A 15 -6.87 -9.53 4.90
C HIS A 15 -6.41 -8.90 6.22
N LYS A 16 -5.23 -8.29 6.26
CA LYS A 16 -4.73 -7.60 7.45
C LYS A 16 -5.31 -6.18 7.53
N HIS A 17 -6.04 -5.87 8.60
CA HIS A 17 -6.56 -4.52 8.86
C HIS A 17 -5.48 -3.58 9.42
N VAL A 18 -4.26 -3.66 8.89
CA VAL A 18 -3.09 -2.87 9.33
C VAL A 18 -2.35 -2.43 8.08
N PRO A 19 -2.39 -1.13 7.72
CA PRO A 19 -1.72 -0.63 6.52
C PRO A 19 -0.21 -0.80 6.65
N HIS A 20 0.43 -1.21 5.56
CA HIS A 20 1.88 -1.33 5.49
C HIS A 20 2.35 -1.45 4.04
N VAL A 21 3.64 -1.17 3.86
CA VAL A 21 4.35 -1.33 2.60
C VAL A 21 5.67 -2.05 2.86
N TRP A 22 6.01 -2.97 1.97
CA TRP A 22 7.33 -3.59 1.90
C TRP A 22 7.84 -3.52 0.47
N ARG A 23 9.14 -3.30 0.32
CA ARG A 23 9.82 -3.51 -0.96
C ARG A 23 10.69 -4.74 -0.84
N LEU A 24 10.45 -5.73 -1.70
CA LEU A 24 11.28 -6.91 -1.83
C LEU A 24 11.76 -6.96 -3.28
N GLU A 25 13.08 -6.82 -3.47
CA GLU A 25 13.67 -6.58 -4.79
C GLU A 25 13.02 -5.36 -5.50
N ASN A 26 12.45 -5.58 -6.68
CA ASN A 26 11.76 -4.56 -7.46
C ASN A 26 10.25 -4.55 -7.24
N THR A 27 9.73 -5.40 -6.33
CA THR A 27 8.29 -5.53 -6.08
C THR A 27 7.87 -4.82 -4.79
N PHE A 28 6.91 -3.93 -4.88
CA PHE A 28 6.21 -3.36 -3.74
C PHE A 28 5.04 -4.24 -3.31
N PHE A 29 5.00 -4.63 -2.04
CA PHE A 29 3.88 -5.33 -1.41
C PHE A 29 3.15 -4.35 -0.50
N VAL A 30 1.89 -4.08 -0.80
CA VAL A 30 1.14 -2.99 -0.16
C VAL A 30 -0.20 -3.51 0.35
N THR A 31 -0.55 -3.11 1.58
CA THR A 31 -1.91 -3.25 2.09
C THR A 31 -2.41 -1.91 2.61
N ALA A 32 -3.68 -1.63 2.36
CA ALA A 32 -4.32 -0.36 2.71
C ALA A 32 -5.02 -0.39 4.08
N GLY A 33 -5.02 -1.53 4.78
CA GLY A 33 -5.81 -1.71 6.00
C GLY A 33 -7.28 -1.96 5.68
N THR A 34 -8.18 -1.20 6.30
CA THR A 34 -9.64 -1.33 6.08
C THR A 34 -10.33 0.03 6.15
N VAL A 35 -11.18 0.32 5.17
CA VAL A 35 -11.90 1.59 5.09
C VAL A 35 -13.17 1.63 5.95
N SER A 36 -13.81 0.48 6.19
CA SER A 36 -15.18 0.41 6.73
C SER A 36 -15.34 -0.40 8.03
N SER A 37 -14.29 -1.07 8.50
CA SER A 37 -14.34 -1.88 9.72
C SER A 37 -13.71 -1.18 10.92
N LEU A 38 -14.39 -1.22 12.07
CA LEU A 38 -13.83 -0.74 13.34
C LEU A 38 -12.92 -1.76 14.04
N LYS A 39 -12.81 -2.98 13.50
CA LYS A 39 -11.90 -4.02 14.03
C LYS A 39 -10.48 -3.76 13.54
N LEU A 40 -9.85 -2.74 14.11
CA LEU A 40 -8.49 -2.29 13.83
C LEU A 40 -7.52 -2.80 14.90
N ARG A 41 -6.22 -2.71 14.63
CA ARG A 41 -5.17 -3.10 15.58
C ARG A 41 -4.55 -1.86 16.22
N GLY A 42 -4.42 -1.87 17.55
CA GLY A 42 -3.73 -0.80 18.27
C GLY A 42 -4.40 0.55 18.08
N LYS A 43 -3.67 1.51 17.49
CA LYS A 43 -4.12 2.88 17.21
C LYS A 43 -4.35 3.15 15.73
N ASP A 44 -4.44 2.10 14.91
CA ASP A 44 -4.69 2.27 13.47
C ASP A 44 -6.05 2.92 13.24
N ILE A 45 -6.11 3.70 12.15
CA ILE A 45 -7.31 4.40 11.68
C ILE A 45 -7.75 3.77 10.36
N ASN A 46 -9.06 3.78 10.10
CA ASN A 46 -9.61 3.36 8.82
C ASN A 46 -8.91 4.07 7.67
N SER A 47 -8.54 3.31 6.65
CA SER A 47 -7.66 3.82 5.61
C SER A 47 -7.88 3.13 4.27
N TYR A 48 -7.40 3.81 3.23
CA TYR A 48 -7.36 3.35 1.85
C TYR A 48 -6.11 3.91 1.15
N ASN A 49 -5.67 3.30 0.06
CA ASN A 49 -4.52 3.80 -0.69
C ASN A 49 -4.94 4.52 -1.96
N THR A 50 -4.18 5.54 -2.33
CA THR A 50 -4.16 6.14 -3.67
C THR A 50 -2.82 5.83 -4.33
N TYR A 51 -2.88 5.25 -5.53
CA TYR A 51 -1.71 4.91 -6.33
C TYR A 51 -1.63 5.88 -7.49
N TYR A 52 -0.56 6.67 -7.53
CA TYR A 52 -0.20 7.52 -8.66
C TYR A 52 0.84 6.77 -9.47
N ILE A 53 0.52 6.47 -10.73
CA ILE A 53 1.36 5.67 -11.62
C ILE A 53 1.49 6.44 -12.93
N ASP A 54 2.73 6.79 -13.26
CA ASP A 54 3.13 7.47 -14.50
C ASP A 54 4.09 6.56 -15.29
N GLU A 55 4.53 6.99 -16.47
CA GLU A 55 5.43 6.20 -17.34
C GLU A 55 6.72 5.78 -16.61
N ASP A 56 7.33 6.72 -15.88
CA ASP A 56 8.64 6.54 -15.23
C ASP A 56 8.57 6.62 -13.70
N SER A 57 7.37 6.63 -13.10
CA SER A 57 7.27 6.77 -11.64
C SER A 57 6.02 6.17 -11.03
N MET A 58 6.15 5.78 -9.77
CA MET A 58 5.04 5.34 -8.93
C MET A 58 5.13 5.99 -7.56
N ARG A 59 4.00 6.46 -7.06
CA ARG A 59 3.85 7.00 -5.70
C ARG A 59 2.59 6.44 -5.05
N ILE A 60 2.73 6.01 -3.81
CA ILE A 60 1.69 5.31 -3.06
C ILE A 60 1.42 6.09 -1.79
N VAL A 61 0.17 6.54 -1.63
CA VAL A 61 -0.27 7.32 -0.47
C VAL A 61 -1.33 6.54 0.29
N LEU A 62 -1.14 6.40 1.61
CA LEU A 62 -2.15 5.94 2.55
C LEU A 62 -2.97 7.14 2.99
N ASN A 63 -4.28 7.09 2.76
CA ASN A 63 -5.23 8.08 3.23
C ASN A 63 -5.99 7.52 4.42
N GLN A 64 -5.97 8.23 5.53
CA GLN A 64 -6.81 7.93 6.68
C GLN A 64 -8.13 8.68 6.55
N VAL A 65 -9.23 8.05 6.97
CA VAL A 65 -10.57 8.67 6.90
C VAL A 65 -10.71 9.93 7.77
N GLN A 66 -9.78 10.18 8.69
CA GLN A 66 -9.73 11.39 9.52
C GLN A 66 -9.06 12.58 8.81
N GLY A 67 -8.59 12.41 7.56
CA GLY A 67 -8.04 13.48 6.72
C GLY A 67 -6.52 13.51 6.64
N GLU A 68 -5.80 12.68 7.39
CA GLU A 68 -4.35 12.56 7.25
C GLU A 68 -3.96 11.70 6.05
N SER A 69 -2.90 12.11 5.36
CA SER A 69 -2.32 11.36 4.23
C SER A 69 -0.84 11.11 4.49
N ILE A 70 -0.41 9.87 4.30
CA ILE A 70 0.95 9.40 4.56
C ILE A 70 1.50 8.80 3.28
N GLU A 71 2.65 9.26 2.81
CA GLU A 71 3.33 8.59 1.71
C GLU A 71 3.92 7.27 2.19
N LEU A 72 3.49 6.17 1.57
CA LEU A 72 4.00 4.83 1.86
C LEU A 72 5.28 4.55 1.07
N ALA A 73 5.27 4.85 -0.22
CA ALA A 73 6.40 4.60 -1.10
C ALA A 73 6.38 5.54 -2.31
N SER A 74 7.57 5.84 -2.80
CA SER A 74 7.81 6.51 -4.08
C SER A 74 8.97 5.84 -4.79
N CYS A 75 8.86 5.62 -6.10
CA CYS A 75 10.00 5.21 -6.92
C CYS A 75 9.92 5.83 -8.32
N SER A 76 11.09 6.04 -8.90
CA SER A 76 11.25 6.20 -10.34
C SER A 76 11.58 4.81 -10.94
N LEU A 77 10.96 4.47 -12.07
CA LEU A 77 11.20 3.25 -12.83
C LEU A 77 12.51 3.35 -13.62
#